data_AF-A0A0E0RF96-F1
#
_entry.id   AF-A0A0E0RF96-F1
#
_cell.length_a   1.000
_cell.length_b   1.000
_cell.length_c   1.000
_cell.angle_alpha   90.00
_cell.angle_beta   90.00
_cell.angle_gamma   90.00
#
_symmetry.space_group_name_H-M   'P 1'
#
loop_
_entity.id
_entity.type
_entity.pdbx_description
1 polymer ?
#
loop_
_entity_poly.entity_id
_entity_poly.type
_entity_poly.pdbx_seq_one_letter_code
_entity_poly.pdbx_strand_id
1 'polypeptide(L)'
;MTGPKRGIGMVADVIFEFDMRIKNGEKEEDDLQLIDGIIEIDDNVVTMIGTPRAFRLSGDCGSVDMSMAIFDNAVEATVEVAISELHYGFDLSLSYVLSELEENREFQLFGGTIGESCGLRRFVVAVNLDTLMHLKFKVHKEGSNLVEHCCSFESNLHGCASQEIKLEEASILVKVTWSPLIA
;
A
#
# COMPACT_ATOMS: atom_id res chain seq x y z
N MET A 1 -10.79 -7.92 -1.59
CA MET A 1 -9.82 -7.39 -2.58
C MET A 1 -9.20 -6.13 -2.00
N THR A 2 -7.88 -5.96 -2.07
CA THR A 2 -7.23 -4.70 -1.68
C THR A 2 -7.26 -3.74 -2.87
N GLY A 3 -7.86 -2.56 -2.69
CA GLY A 3 -7.86 -1.50 -3.69
C GLY A 3 -6.47 -0.89 -3.91
N PRO A 4 -6.28 -0.06 -4.96
CA PRO A 4 -5.04 0.64 -5.20
C PRO A 4 -4.65 1.51 -4.01
N LYS A 5 -3.36 1.54 -3.68
CA LYS A 5 -2.79 2.41 -2.64
C LYS A 5 -2.16 3.63 -3.31
N ARG A 6 -2.35 4.82 -2.73
CA ARG A 6 -1.86 6.09 -3.25
C ARG A 6 -1.42 6.99 -2.11
N GLY A 7 -0.34 7.74 -2.33
CA GLY A 7 -0.03 8.93 -1.54
C GLY A 7 -0.82 10.12 -2.10
N ILE A 8 -1.29 11.00 -1.22
CA ILE A 8 -1.99 12.23 -1.59
C ILE A 8 -1.38 13.36 -0.76
N GLY A 9 -0.85 14.38 -1.44
CA GLY A 9 -0.38 15.60 -0.78
C GLY A 9 -1.56 16.45 -0.32
N MET A 10 -1.49 16.98 0.90
CA MET A 10 -2.51 17.86 1.48
C MET A 10 -1.81 19.06 2.11
N VAL A 11 -2.31 20.28 1.86
CA VAL A 11 -1.75 21.55 2.38
C VAL A 11 -2.76 22.32 3.24
N ALA A 12 -4.03 21.93 3.19
CA ALA A 12 -5.12 22.51 3.97
C ALA A 12 -6.19 21.43 4.15
N ASP A 13 -7.30 21.77 4.82
CA ASP A 13 -8.51 20.96 4.81
C ASP A 13 -8.86 20.55 3.37
N VAL A 14 -9.01 19.26 3.15
CA VAL A 14 -9.32 18.72 1.82
C VAL A 14 -10.69 18.08 1.80
N ILE A 15 -11.35 18.29 0.67
CA ILE A 15 -12.58 17.62 0.32
C ILE A 15 -12.23 16.55 -0.70
N PHE A 16 -12.56 15.30 -0.39
CA PHE A 16 -12.31 14.16 -1.27
C PHE A 16 -13.63 13.65 -1.83
N GLU A 17 -13.90 13.97 -3.10
CA GLU A 17 -15.02 13.48 -3.88
C GLU A 17 -14.66 12.14 -4.55
N PHE A 18 -15.58 11.20 -4.56
CA PHE A 18 -15.40 9.91 -5.19
C PHE A 18 -16.70 9.46 -5.87
N ASP A 19 -16.55 9.00 -7.11
CA ASP A 19 -17.57 8.25 -7.85
C ASP A 19 -16.97 6.87 -8.18
N MET A 20 -17.39 5.86 -7.42
CA MET A 20 -16.93 4.48 -7.56
C MET A 20 -18.00 3.66 -8.28
N ARG A 21 -17.61 2.95 -9.33
CA ARG A 21 -18.51 2.14 -10.16
C ARG A 21 -17.98 0.71 -10.32
N ILE A 22 -18.90 -0.25 -10.45
CA ILE A 22 -18.57 -1.64 -10.83
C ILE A 22 -18.67 -1.74 -12.35
N LYS A 23 -17.56 -2.13 -12.96
CA LYS A 23 -17.48 -2.29 -14.41
C LYS A 23 -18.36 -3.45 -14.88
N ASN A 24 -19.38 -3.15 -15.68
CA ASN A 24 -20.36 -4.13 -16.16
C ASN A 24 -20.45 -4.21 -17.70
N GLY A 25 -19.86 -3.25 -18.43
CA GLY A 25 -19.90 -3.25 -19.90
C GLY A 25 -18.68 -2.58 -20.55
N GLU A 26 -18.81 -2.29 -21.84
CA GLU A 26 -17.78 -1.57 -22.60
C GLU A 26 -17.85 -0.06 -22.39
N LYS A 27 -19.04 0.46 -22.07
CA LYS A 27 -19.28 1.88 -21.88
C LYS A 27 -19.54 2.20 -20.42
N GLU A 28 -19.18 3.41 -20.03
CA GLU A 28 -19.40 3.92 -18.66
C GLU A 28 -20.89 3.95 -18.28
N GLU A 29 -21.79 4.13 -19.26
CA GLU A 29 -23.25 4.07 -19.04
C GLU A 29 -23.75 2.67 -18.62
N ASP A 30 -22.97 1.63 -18.88
CA ASP A 30 -23.29 0.26 -18.46
C ASP A 30 -22.86 -0.01 -17.01
N ASP A 31 -21.96 0.82 -16.46
CA ASP A 31 -21.33 0.60 -15.16
C ASP A 31 -22.26 0.96 -14.01
N LEU A 32 -22.39 0.03 -13.06
CA LEU A 32 -23.25 0.22 -11.90
C LEU A 32 -22.56 1.15 -10.91
N GLN A 33 -23.18 2.30 -10.61
CA GLN A 33 -22.71 3.18 -9.55
C GLN A 33 -22.78 2.46 -8.20
N LEU A 34 -21.63 2.34 -7.54
CA LEU A 34 -21.50 1.68 -6.25
C LEU A 34 -21.65 2.71 -5.12
N ILE A 35 -20.87 3.79 -5.21
CA ILE A 35 -20.81 4.88 -4.23
C ILE A 35 -20.54 6.17 -5.00
N ASP A 36 -21.26 7.22 -4.64
CA ASP A 36 -21.02 8.58 -5.10
C ASP A 36 -21.16 9.49 -3.89
N GLY A 37 -20.11 10.25 -3.59
CA GLY A 37 -20.11 11.07 -2.41
C GLY A 37 -18.80 11.76 -2.13
N ILE A 38 -18.74 12.31 -0.93
CA ILE A 38 -17.70 13.21 -0.51
C ILE A 38 -17.35 12.96 0.95
N ILE A 39 -16.06 13.08 1.28
CA ILE A 39 -15.60 13.16 2.66
C ILE A 39 -14.78 14.43 2.85
N GLU A 40 -14.92 15.03 4.01
CA GLU A 40 -14.09 16.17 4.42
C GLU A 40 -13.02 15.65 5.38
N ILE A 41 -11.78 16.07 5.15
CA ILE A 41 -10.63 15.79 6.01
C ILE A 41 -10.16 17.15 6.51
N ASP A 42 -10.48 17.48 7.75
CA ASP A 42 -10.25 18.79 8.38
C ASP A 42 -9.10 18.78 9.41
N ASP A 43 -8.72 19.95 9.93
CA ASP A 43 -7.68 20.22 10.94
C ASP A 43 -7.66 19.30 12.19
N ASN A 44 -8.69 18.48 12.45
CA ASN A 44 -8.60 17.37 13.42
C ASN A 44 -7.62 16.25 12.99
N VAL A 45 -7.03 16.38 11.79
CA VAL A 45 -5.91 15.63 11.20
C VAL A 45 -4.76 15.37 12.18
N VAL A 46 -4.46 16.29 13.12
CA VAL A 46 -3.37 16.09 14.09
C VAL A 46 -3.56 14.79 14.89
N THR A 47 -4.80 14.42 15.21
CA THR A 47 -5.12 13.17 15.92
C THR A 47 -5.01 11.90 15.05
N MET A 48 -4.79 12.07 13.75
CA MET A 48 -4.68 11.01 12.75
C MET A 48 -3.24 10.76 12.27
N ILE A 49 -2.28 11.58 12.69
CA ILE A 49 -0.88 11.42 12.31
C ILE A 49 -0.37 10.05 12.75
N GLY A 50 0.24 9.31 11.82
CA GLY A 50 0.83 7.99 12.06
C GLY A 50 -0.16 6.91 12.53
N THR A 51 -1.47 7.18 12.50
CA THR A 51 -2.50 6.28 13.02
C THR A 51 -3.46 5.90 11.90
N PRO A 52 -3.41 4.64 11.41
CA PRO A 52 -4.34 4.19 10.39
C PRO A 52 -5.76 4.21 10.96
N ARG A 53 -6.67 4.87 10.26
CA ARG A 53 -8.11 4.84 10.54
C ARG A 53 -8.86 4.20 9.38
N ALA A 54 -9.82 3.35 9.73
CA ALA A 54 -10.75 2.78 8.78
C ALA A 54 -12.01 3.64 8.71
N PHE A 55 -12.49 3.87 7.48
CA PHE A 55 -13.71 4.58 7.14
C PHE A 55 -14.57 3.65 6.32
N ARG A 56 -15.88 3.64 6.59
CA ARG A 56 -16.84 2.93 5.76
C ARG A 56 -17.62 3.93 4.94
N LEU A 57 -17.38 3.93 3.64
CA LEU A 57 -18.15 4.69 2.67
C LEU A 57 -19.35 3.81 2.29
N SER A 58 -20.57 4.29 2.52
CA SER A 58 -21.79 3.58 2.17
C SER A 58 -22.51 4.34 1.06
N GLY A 59 -22.87 3.63 0.01
CA GLY A 59 -23.68 4.14 -1.10
C GLY A 59 -24.90 3.26 -1.32
N ASP A 60 -25.75 3.65 -2.26
CA ASP A 60 -27.04 3.01 -2.49
C ASP A 60 -26.91 1.56 -2.97
N CYS A 61 -25.80 1.23 -3.62
CA CYS A 61 -25.56 -0.08 -4.22
C CYS A 61 -24.48 -0.90 -3.50
N GLY A 62 -23.94 -0.42 -2.38
CA GLY A 62 -22.95 -1.14 -1.59
C GLY A 62 -22.12 -0.26 -0.66
N SER A 63 -21.03 -0.82 -0.13
CA SER A 63 -20.13 -0.08 0.77
C SER A 63 -18.67 -0.45 0.53
N VAL A 64 -17.78 0.51 0.72
CA VAL A 64 -16.33 0.35 0.61
C VAL A 64 -15.70 0.74 1.92
N ASP A 65 -14.96 -0.20 2.51
CA ASP A 65 -14.10 0.10 3.65
C ASP A 65 -12.76 0.64 3.12
N MET A 66 -12.43 1.87 3.50
CA MET A 66 -11.18 2.56 3.19
C MET A 66 -10.34 2.63 4.46
N SER A 67 -9.02 2.53 4.34
CA SER A 67 -8.11 2.83 5.45
C SER A 67 -7.09 3.87 5.02
N MET A 68 -6.85 4.88 5.87
CA MET A 68 -5.95 5.99 5.61
C MET A 68 -5.12 6.30 6.86
N ALA A 69 -3.89 6.74 6.68
CA ALA A 69 -3.06 7.35 7.71
C ALA A 69 -2.51 8.68 7.17
N ILE A 70 -2.30 9.65 8.05
CA ILE A 70 -1.75 10.95 7.69
C ILE A 70 -0.32 11.04 8.20
N PHE A 71 0.53 11.68 7.40
CA PHE A 71 1.95 11.83 7.65
C PHE A 71 2.31 13.30 7.51
N ASP A 72 3.14 13.80 8.43
CA ASP A 72 3.65 15.16 8.37
C ASP A 72 5.00 15.17 7.65
N ASN A 73 5.25 16.20 6.85
CA ASN A 73 6.46 16.36 6.04
C ASN A 73 6.84 15.05 5.31
N ALA A 74 5.92 14.51 4.50
CA ALA A 74 6.06 13.19 3.90
C ALA A 74 6.54 13.22 2.45
N VAL A 75 7.13 12.11 2.02
CA VAL A 75 7.50 11.83 0.64
C VAL A 75 6.69 10.65 0.10
N GLU A 76 6.52 10.62 -1.22
CA GLU A 76 5.94 9.47 -1.90
C GLU A 76 7.02 8.40 -2.10
N ALA A 77 6.70 7.17 -1.69
CA ALA A 77 7.50 5.99 -1.91
C ALA A 77 6.81 5.11 -2.96
N THR A 78 7.42 5.01 -4.14
CA THR A 78 7.03 4.01 -5.14
C THR A 78 7.83 2.73 -4.90
N VAL A 79 7.14 1.67 -4.47
CA VAL A 79 7.69 0.33 -4.23
C VAL A 79 7.46 -0.54 -5.46
N GLU A 80 8.55 -1.01 -6.05
CA GLU A 80 8.57 -2.01 -7.12
C GLU A 80 9.15 -3.32 -6.57
N VAL A 81 8.48 -4.44 -6.83
CA VAL A 81 8.92 -5.76 -6.36
C VAL A 81 9.03 -6.70 -7.55
N ALA A 82 10.18 -7.34 -7.70
CA ALA A 82 10.43 -8.37 -8.69
C ALA A 82 10.83 -9.68 -8.00
N ILE A 83 10.27 -10.79 -8.47
CA ILE A 83 10.53 -12.13 -7.98
C ILE A 83 11.26 -12.90 -9.08
N SER A 84 12.42 -13.44 -8.74
CA SER A 84 13.29 -14.22 -9.63
C SER A 84 13.78 -15.48 -8.94
N GLU A 85 14.44 -16.36 -9.70
CA GLU A 85 15.04 -17.60 -9.16
C GLU A 85 14.01 -18.45 -8.37
N LEU A 86 12.79 -18.58 -8.90
CA LEU A 86 11.72 -19.31 -8.22
C LEU A 86 11.99 -20.82 -8.28
N HIS A 87 12.06 -21.46 -7.11
CA HIS A 87 12.22 -22.90 -6.96
C HIS A 87 10.89 -23.61 -6.73
N TYR A 88 10.01 -23.01 -5.93
CA TYR A 88 8.68 -23.54 -5.60
C TYR A 88 7.67 -22.40 -5.51
N GLY A 89 6.41 -22.68 -5.82
CA GLY A 89 5.34 -21.72 -5.60
C GLY A 89 5.06 -21.50 -4.10
N PHE A 90 4.66 -20.27 -3.76
CA PHE A 90 4.35 -19.87 -2.38
C PHE A 90 3.32 -18.74 -2.36
N ASP A 91 2.64 -18.59 -1.22
CA ASP A 91 1.79 -17.44 -0.95
C ASP A 91 2.62 -16.31 -0.35
N LEU A 92 2.46 -15.11 -0.90
CA LEU A 92 3.16 -13.91 -0.47
C LEU A 92 2.16 -12.86 0.03
N SER A 93 2.44 -12.32 1.21
CA SER A 93 1.86 -11.06 1.68
C SER A 93 2.94 -10.01 1.85
N LEU A 94 2.72 -8.83 1.29
CA LEU A 94 3.58 -7.65 1.47
C LEU A 94 2.78 -6.56 2.17
N SER A 95 3.36 -6.02 3.24
CA SER A 95 2.78 -4.94 4.02
C SER A 95 3.78 -3.79 4.21
N TYR A 96 3.26 -2.57 4.27
CA TYR A 96 3.96 -1.41 4.82
C TYR A 96 3.66 -1.27 6.32
N VAL A 97 4.69 -1.22 7.16
CA VAL A 97 4.58 -1.15 8.62
C VAL A 97 4.68 0.31 9.06
N LEU A 98 3.64 0.81 9.74
CA LEU A 98 3.57 2.20 10.23
C LEU A 98 4.24 2.38 11.59
N SER A 99 4.23 1.32 12.40
CA SER A 99 4.87 1.30 13.71
C SER A 99 5.32 -0.12 14.01
N GLU A 100 6.62 -0.30 14.27
CA GLU A 100 7.17 -1.59 14.65
C GLU A 100 6.73 -2.03 16.07
N LEU A 101 6.26 -1.09 16.90
CA LEU A 101 5.86 -1.31 18.29
C LEU A 101 4.41 -1.81 18.43
N GLU A 102 3.57 -1.63 17.40
CA GLU A 102 2.17 -2.06 17.40
C GLU A 102 1.92 -3.04 16.25
N GLU A 103 1.82 -4.33 16.58
CA GLU A 103 1.70 -5.47 15.65
C GLU A 103 0.54 -5.38 14.62
N ASN A 104 -0.36 -4.40 14.77
CA ASN A 104 -1.58 -4.23 13.97
C ASN A 104 -1.63 -2.94 13.12
N ARG A 105 -0.53 -2.19 13.00
CA ARG A 105 -0.50 -1.00 12.14
C ARG A 105 0.23 -1.25 10.83
N GLU A 106 -0.35 -2.14 10.02
CA GLU A 106 0.16 -2.49 8.70
C GLU A 106 -0.83 -2.14 7.59
N PHE A 107 -0.32 -1.61 6.48
CA PHE A 107 -1.07 -1.52 5.23
C PHE A 107 -0.64 -2.65 4.29
N GLN A 108 -1.54 -3.61 4.05
CA GLN A 108 -1.29 -4.64 3.05
C GLN A 108 -1.24 -4.03 1.64
N LEU A 109 -0.09 -4.16 1.00
CA LEU A 109 0.18 -3.70 -0.36
C LEU A 109 -0.17 -4.80 -1.37
N PHE A 110 0.21 -6.04 -1.06
CA PHE A 110 -0.01 -7.22 -1.89
C PHE A 110 -0.38 -8.44 -1.04
N GLY A 111 -1.21 -9.31 -1.62
CA GLY A 111 -1.52 -10.64 -1.10
C GLY A 111 -1.90 -11.53 -2.27
N GLY A 112 -1.20 -12.66 -2.44
CA GLY A 112 -1.49 -13.60 -3.50
C GLY A 112 -0.44 -14.70 -3.66
N THR A 113 -0.78 -15.68 -4.51
CA THR A 113 0.09 -16.82 -4.81
C THR A 113 1.09 -16.47 -5.91
N ILE A 114 2.34 -16.84 -5.70
CA ILE A 114 3.44 -16.72 -6.64
C ILE A 114 3.74 -18.10 -7.21
N GLY A 115 3.45 -18.31 -8.49
CA GLY A 115 3.69 -19.57 -9.19
C GLY A 115 4.86 -19.54 -10.19
N GLU A 116 5.32 -18.34 -10.56
CA GLU A 116 6.42 -18.13 -11.51
C GLU A 116 7.17 -16.82 -11.18
N SER A 117 8.38 -16.67 -11.74
CA SER A 117 9.13 -15.41 -11.65
C SER A 117 8.38 -14.29 -12.35
N CYS A 118 8.15 -13.19 -11.65
CA CYS A 118 7.31 -12.10 -12.15
C CYS A 118 7.67 -10.75 -11.50
N GLY A 119 7.26 -9.67 -12.15
CA GLY A 119 7.18 -8.35 -11.51
C GLY A 119 5.80 -8.16 -10.91
N LEU A 120 5.72 -7.72 -9.66
CA LEU A 120 4.46 -7.27 -9.07
C LEU A 120 4.11 -5.88 -9.59
N ARG A 121 2.84 -5.49 -9.43
CA ARG A 121 2.43 -4.10 -9.66
C ARG A 121 3.21 -3.15 -8.75
N ARG A 122 3.31 -1.89 -9.15
CA ARG A 122 3.86 -0.83 -8.31
C ARG A 122 2.90 -0.50 -7.17
N PHE A 123 3.46 -0.20 -6.00
CA PHE A 123 2.70 0.28 -4.85
C PHE A 123 3.18 1.68 -4.49
N VAL A 124 2.26 2.55 -4.14
CA VAL A 124 2.58 3.93 -3.77
C VAL A 124 2.07 4.18 -2.35
N VAL A 125 2.97 4.61 -1.47
CA VAL A 125 2.66 4.96 -0.07
C VAL A 125 3.34 6.26 0.32
N ALA A 126 2.80 6.96 1.32
CA ALA A 126 3.47 8.10 1.94
C ALA A 126 4.33 7.65 3.13
N VAL A 127 5.48 8.29 3.31
CA VAL A 127 6.43 8.02 4.40
C VAL A 127 6.95 9.37 4.92
N ASN A 128 7.03 9.55 6.24
CA ASN A 128 7.65 10.74 6.83
C ASN A 128 9.09 10.90 6.31
N LEU A 129 9.47 12.10 5.87
CA LEU A 129 10.83 12.40 5.44
C LEU A 129 11.82 12.20 6.60
N ASP A 130 13.07 11.85 6.27
CA ASP A 130 14.15 11.58 7.23
C ASP A 130 13.82 10.48 8.27
N THR A 131 12.96 9.53 7.89
CA THR A 131 12.64 8.33 8.69
C THR A 131 12.93 7.02 7.93
N LEU A 132 12.60 5.88 8.54
CA LEU A 132 12.70 4.58 7.90
C LEU A 132 11.32 4.09 7.45
N MET A 133 11.24 3.70 6.18
CA MET A 133 10.13 2.93 5.65
C MET A 133 10.38 1.44 5.89
N HIS A 134 9.46 0.79 6.59
CA HIS A 134 9.55 -0.63 6.89
C HIS A 134 8.58 -1.45 6.03
N LEU A 135 9.10 -2.43 5.30
CA LEU A 135 8.32 -3.38 4.53
C LEU A 135 8.43 -4.77 5.15
N LYS A 136 7.28 -5.43 5.33
CA LYS A 136 7.18 -6.79 5.85
C LYS A 136 6.69 -7.73 4.77
N PHE A 137 7.44 -8.80 4.55
CA PHE A 137 7.16 -9.89 3.64
C PHE A 137 6.82 -11.12 4.47
N LYS A 138 5.64 -11.70 4.26
CA LYS A 138 5.24 -12.96 4.85
C LYS A 138 5.12 -14.00 3.75
N VAL A 139 5.89 -15.07 3.85
CA VAL A 139 5.96 -16.13 2.87
C VAL A 139 5.44 -17.41 3.51
N HIS A 140 4.42 -17.98 2.89
CA HIS A 140 3.82 -19.23 3.31
C HIS A 140 3.87 -20.23 2.17
N LYS A 141 4.43 -21.41 2.46
CA LYS A 141 4.37 -22.55 1.54
C LYS A 141 3.55 -23.65 2.22
N GLU A 142 2.73 -24.33 1.42
CA GLU A 142 1.89 -25.40 1.93
C GLU A 142 2.76 -26.50 2.58
N GLY A 143 2.43 -26.85 3.83
CA GLY A 143 3.20 -27.81 4.62
C GLY A 143 4.48 -27.26 5.27
N SER A 144 4.75 -25.95 5.19
CA SER A 144 5.84 -25.29 5.92
C SER A 144 5.32 -24.24 6.91
N ASN A 145 6.21 -23.78 7.79
CA ASN A 145 5.91 -22.67 8.69
C ASN A 145 5.92 -21.34 7.93
N LEU A 146 5.12 -20.38 8.40
CA LEU A 146 5.16 -19.00 7.92
C LEU A 146 6.54 -18.39 8.22
N VAL A 147 7.17 -17.83 7.20
CA VAL A 147 8.45 -17.11 7.34
C VAL A 147 8.18 -15.62 7.14
N GLU A 148 8.69 -14.80 8.06
CA GLU A 148 8.59 -13.35 7.99
C GLU A 148 9.97 -12.72 7.74
N HIS A 149 10.02 -11.77 6.81
CA HIS A 149 11.21 -10.98 6.50
C HIS A 149 10.86 -9.49 6.48
N CYS A 150 11.69 -8.67 7.11
CA CYS A 150 11.55 -7.21 7.09
C CYS A 150 12.74 -6.59 6.35
N CYS A 151 12.48 -5.55 5.58
CA CYS A 151 13.50 -4.65 5.07
C CYS A 151 13.11 -3.20 5.30
N SER A 152 14.12 -2.33 5.39
CA SER A 152 13.96 -0.94 5.76
C SER A 152 14.69 -0.05 4.77
N PHE A 153 14.07 1.06 4.39
CA PHE A 153 14.66 2.04 3.47
C PHE A 153 14.61 3.43 4.10
N GLU A 154 15.73 4.13 4.08
CA GLU A 154 15.79 5.54 4.49
C GLU A 154 15.02 6.40 3.49
N SER A 155 13.98 7.09 3.99
CA SER A 155 13.18 8.00 3.19
C SER A 155 14.02 9.22 2.84
N ASN A 156 14.00 9.60 1.56
CA ASN A 156 14.72 10.76 1.05
C ASN A 156 13.77 11.61 0.22
N LEU A 157 14.09 12.88 0.00
CA LEU A 157 13.27 13.75 -0.86
C LEU A 157 13.21 13.23 -2.30
N HIS A 158 14.32 12.68 -2.77
CA HIS A 158 14.51 12.15 -4.12
C HIS A 158 15.40 10.91 -4.09
N GLY A 159 15.40 10.16 -5.20
CA GLY A 159 16.36 9.08 -5.45
C GLY A 159 15.72 7.70 -5.37
N CYS A 160 16.56 6.68 -5.35
CA CYS A 160 16.11 5.30 -5.23
C CYS A 160 17.09 4.44 -4.45
N ALA A 161 16.55 3.43 -3.78
CA ALA A 161 17.30 2.38 -3.12
C ALA A 161 16.71 1.02 -3.50
N SER A 162 17.53 -0.02 -3.45
CA SER A 162 17.09 -1.38 -3.72
C SER A 162 17.75 -2.38 -2.80
N GLN A 163 17.01 -3.42 -2.43
CA GLN A 163 17.49 -4.51 -1.60
C GLN A 163 16.99 -5.84 -2.17
N GLU A 164 17.90 -6.80 -2.25
CA GLU A 164 17.56 -8.19 -2.57
C GLU A 164 17.38 -8.99 -1.28
N ILE A 165 16.30 -9.76 -1.21
CA ILE A 165 15.97 -10.69 -0.14
C ILE A 165 16.07 -12.10 -0.74
N LYS A 166 17.00 -12.91 -0.22
CA LYS A 166 17.17 -14.29 -0.64
C LYS A 166 16.42 -15.21 0.31
N LEU A 167 15.42 -15.90 -0.23
CA LEU A 167 14.62 -16.91 0.46
C LEU A 167 14.99 -18.30 -0.07
N GLU A 168 14.54 -19.35 0.61
CA GLU A 168 14.67 -20.71 0.09
C GLU A 168 13.82 -20.91 -1.18
N GLU A 169 12.69 -20.21 -1.27
CA GLU A 169 11.73 -20.33 -2.37
C GLU A 169 12.12 -19.50 -3.60
N ALA A 170 12.64 -18.29 -3.38
CA ALA A 170 12.92 -17.32 -4.44
C ALA A 170 13.86 -16.19 -3.98
N SER A 171 14.37 -15.44 -4.96
CA SER A 171 15.01 -14.15 -4.75
C SER A 171 14.00 -13.03 -5.01
N ILE A 172 13.81 -12.14 -4.05
CA ILE A 172 12.91 -10.99 -4.13
C ILE A 172 13.75 -9.71 -4.18
N LEU A 173 13.70 -9.00 -5.30
CA LEU A 173 14.29 -7.67 -5.44
C LEU A 173 13.23 -6.61 -5.15
N VAL A 174 13.49 -5.78 -4.15
CA VAL A 174 12.66 -4.65 -3.78
C VAL A 174 13.39 -3.38 -4.18
N LYS A 175 12.71 -2.49 -4.89
CA LYS A 175 13.22 -1.16 -5.22
C LYS A 175 12.23 -0.12 -4.74
N VAL A 176 12.73 0.89 -4.03
CA VAL A 176 11.96 2.04 -3.58
C VAL A 176 12.49 3.27 -4.29
N THR A 177 11.60 4.03 -4.91
CA THR A 177 11.90 5.33 -5.52
C THR A 177 11.15 6.42 -4.77
N TRP A 178 11.86 7.49 -4.42
CA TRP A 178 11.33 8.61 -3.68
C TRP A 178 11.02 9.79 -4.58
N SER A 179 9.84 10.38 -4.39
CA SER A 179 9.44 11.64 -5.01
C SER A 179 8.78 12.55 -3.99
N PRO A 180 8.95 13.89 -4.13
CA PRO A 180 8.22 14.82 -3.31
C PRO A 180 6.72 14.68 -3.62
N LEU A 181 5.89 14.72 -2.59
CA LEU A 181 4.45 14.91 -2.77
C LEU A 181 4.25 16.36 -3.17
N ILE A 182 4.00 16.61 -4.45
CA ILE A 182 3.60 17.94 -4.91
C ILE A 182 2.14 18.10 -4.49
N ALA A 183 1.88 19.14 -3.70
CA ALA A 183 0.54 19.62 -3.41
C ALA A 183 0.24 20.87 -4.25
#